data_AF-A0A9D2E3I6-F1
#
_entry.id   AF-A0A9D2E3I6-F1
#
_cell.length_a   1.000
_cell.length_b   1.000
_cell.length_c   1.000
_cell.angle_alpha   90.00
_cell.angle_beta   90.00
_cell.angle_gamma   90.00
#
_symmetry.space_group_name_H-M   'P 1'
#
loop_
_entity.id
_entity.type
_entity.pdbx_description
1 polymer ?
#
loop_
_entity_poly.entity_id
_entity_poly.type
_entity_poly.pdbx_seq_one_letter_code
_entity_poly.pdbx_strand_id
1 'polypeptide(L)'
;MDRCGWCGKKIPRGRRFCSDACSERYARTLAWDQRCIKWFLLLLAVGVLALFAGALCEQNALVGGGMLLIGSDILLFPLVTPQTIALLGMRAARRAGRALGAATMAAGIWIGWF
;
A
#
# COMPACT_ATOMS: atom_id res chain seq x y z
N MET A 1 9.91 -20.11 16.98
CA MET A 1 10.90 -19.06 16.73
C MET A 1 10.13 -17.90 16.17
N ASP A 2 10.18 -16.76 16.84
CA ASP A 2 9.37 -15.61 16.43
C ASP A 2 10.15 -14.78 15.40
N ARG A 3 9.46 -13.98 14.60
CA ARG A 3 10.08 -13.08 13.64
C ARG A 3 9.84 -11.63 14.06
N CYS A 4 10.85 -10.80 13.85
CA CYS A 4 10.80 -9.36 14.06
C CYS A 4 9.70 -8.73 13.20
N GLY A 5 8.75 -8.04 13.83
CA GLY A 5 7.61 -7.44 13.13
C GLY A 5 8.01 -6.44 12.03
N TRP A 6 9.12 -5.72 12.22
CA TRP A 6 9.66 -4.78 11.23
C TRP A 6 10.59 -5.44 10.20
N CYS A 7 11.62 -6.12 10.69
CA CYS A 7 12.78 -6.53 9.92
C CYS A 7 12.76 -7.97 9.43
N GLY A 8 11.87 -8.82 9.95
CA GLY A 8 11.74 -10.23 9.57
C GLY A 8 12.83 -11.17 10.08
N LYS A 9 13.84 -10.68 10.81
CA LYS A 9 14.87 -11.53 11.45
C LYS A 9 14.27 -12.49 12.47
N LYS A 10 14.84 -13.69 12.62
CA LYS A 10 14.50 -14.64 13.68
C LYS A 10 14.89 -14.03 15.04
N ILE A 11 13.98 -14.07 16.01
CA ILE A 11 14.18 -13.58 17.38
C ILE A 11 13.82 -14.67 18.41
N PRO A 12 14.36 -14.58 19.63
CA PRO A 12 14.00 -15.48 20.71
C PRO A 12 12.50 -15.38 21.02
N ARG A 13 11.90 -16.50 21.42
CA ARG A 13 10.47 -16.54 21.80
C ARG A 13 10.20 -15.52 22.91
N GLY A 14 9.16 -14.71 22.73
CA GLY A 14 8.73 -13.71 23.72
C GLY A 14 9.19 -12.27 23.47
N ARG A 15 10.04 -12.00 22.46
CA ARG A 15 10.33 -10.62 22.00
C ARG A 15 9.68 -10.34 20.65
N ARG A 16 8.99 -9.21 20.53
CA ARG A 16 8.28 -8.78 19.31
C ARG A 16 9.18 -8.06 18.28
N PHE A 17 10.30 -7.52 18.74
CA PHE A 17 11.27 -6.77 17.92
C PHE A 17 12.71 -7.18 18.24
N CYS A 18 13.62 -7.04 17.27
CA CYS A 18 15.04 -7.40 17.45
C CYS A 18 15.89 -6.31 18.09
N SER A 19 15.44 -5.05 18.06
CA SER A 19 16.14 -3.89 18.60
C SER A 19 15.15 -2.74 18.82
N ASP A 20 15.49 -1.80 19.70
CA ASP A 20 14.68 -0.60 19.94
C ASP A 20 14.57 0.28 18.68
N ALA A 21 15.61 0.29 17.84
CA ALA A 21 15.52 0.95 16.53
C ALA A 21 14.42 0.35 15.61
N CYS A 22 14.09 -0.93 15.75
CA CYS A 22 13.01 -1.56 14.98
C CYS A 22 11.63 -1.25 15.55
N SER A 23 11.50 -1.20 16.89
CA SER A 23 10.23 -0.82 17.52
C SER A 23 9.91 0.64 17.26
N GLU A 24 10.90 1.53 17.35
CA GLU A 24 10.72 2.97 17.13
C GLU A 24 10.36 3.29 15.67
N ARG A 25 11.01 2.63 14.69
CA ARG A 25 10.64 2.74 13.28
C ARG A 25 9.22 2.22 13.02
N TYR A 26 8.87 1.08 13.61
CA TYR A 26 7.52 0.53 13.50
C TYR A 26 6.47 1.50 14.07
N ALA A 27 6.71 2.04 15.27
CA ALA A 27 5.81 2.98 15.93
C ALA A 27 5.67 4.30 15.15
N ARG A 28 6.79 4.88 14.67
CA ARG A 28 6.75 6.08 13.83
C ARG A 28 5.96 5.87 12.55
N THR A 29 6.16 4.72 11.89
CA THR A 29 5.46 4.47 10.63
C THR A 29 3.97 4.20 10.88
N LEU A 30 3.61 3.51 11.96
CA LEU A 30 2.21 3.29 12.34
C LEU A 30 1.49 4.60 12.69
N ALA A 31 2.15 5.52 13.40
CA ALA A 31 1.59 6.83 13.73
C ALA A 31 1.37 7.70 12.49
N TRP A 32 2.28 7.63 11.52
CA TRP A 32 2.14 8.31 10.24
C TRP A 32 1.03 7.69 9.39
N ASP A 33 1.01 6.36 9.27
CA ASP A 33 -0.03 5.61 8.56
C ASP A 33 -1.43 5.93 9.14
N GLN A 34 -1.58 6.02 10.47
CA GLN A 34 -2.86 6.39 11.12
C GLN A 34 -3.34 7.81 10.78
N ARG A 35 -2.43 8.76 10.57
CA ARG A 35 -2.81 10.12 10.20
C ARG A 35 -3.16 10.21 8.72
N CYS A 36 -2.44 9.45 7.89
CA CYS A 36 -2.60 9.45 6.45
C CYS A 36 -3.73 8.52 5.95
N ILE A 37 -4.20 7.56 6.77
CA ILE A 37 -5.27 6.62 6.39
C ILE A 37 -6.54 7.32 5.90
N LYS A 38 -6.87 8.49 6.47
CA LYS A 38 -8.04 9.29 6.05
C LYS A 38 -7.86 9.82 4.63
N TRP A 39 -6.67 10.32 4.32
CA TRP A 39 -6.32 10.80 2.98
C TRP A 39 -6.26 9.65 1.99
N PHE A 40 -5.63 8.53 2.36
CA PHE A 40 -5.61 7.29 1.57
C PHE A 40 -7.01 6.82 1.19
N LEU A 41 -7.92 6.68 2.17
CA LEU A 41 -9.30 6.27 1.90
C LEU A 41 -10.04 7.26 1.00
N LEU A 42 -9.80 8.56 1.15
CA LEU A 42 -10.41 9.59 0.32
C LEU A 42 -9.90 9.52 -1.12
N LEU A 43 -8.58 9.41 -1.33
CA LEU A 43 -7.99 9.26 -2.66
C LEU A 43 -8.42 7.95 -3.33
N LEU A 44 -8.46 6.85 -2.59
CA LEU A 44 -8.96 5.57 -3.07
C LEU A 44 -10.43 5.67 -3.50
N ALA A 45 -11.29 6.31 -2.70
CA ALA A 45 -12.69 6.52 -3.04
C ALA A 45 -12.86 7.38 -4.30
N VAL A 46 -12.09 8.46 -4.43
CA VAL A 46 -12.08 9.31 -5.63
C VAL A 46 -11.60 8.53 -6.86
N GLY A 47 -10.56 7.73 -6.72
CA GLY A 47 -10.04 6.88 -7.81
C GLY A 47 -11.06 5.84 -8.27
N VAL A 48 -11.76 5.19 -7.34
CA VAL A 48 -12.83 4.23 -7.66
C VAL A 48 -14.01 4.91 -8.34
N LEU A 49 -14.41 6.10 -7.88
CA LEU A 49 -15.44 6.91 -8.53
C LEU A 49 -15.04 7.28 -9.97
N ALA A 50 -13.78 7.65 -10.20
CA ALA A 50 -13.26 7.95 -11.54
C ALA A 50 -13.29 6.71 -12.45
N LEU A 51 -12.94 5.53 -11.95
CA LEU A 51 -13.07 4.28 -12.70
C LEU A 51 -14.53 3.99 -13.08
N PHE A 52 -15.45 4.16 -12.13
CA PHE A 52 -16.88 3.88 -12.36
C PHE A 52 -17.49 4.87 -13.36
N ALA A 53 -17.20 6.16 -13.21
CA ALA A 53 -17.64 7.20 -14.13
C ALA A 53 -17.03 6.99 -15.53
N GLY A 54 -15.74 6.66 -15.61
CA GLY A 54 -15.06 6.40 -16.87
C GLY A 54 -15.64 5.20 -17.61
N ALA A 55 -15.98 4.13 -16.90
CA ALA A 55 -16.62 2.96 -17.48
C ALA A 55 -18.03 3.26 -17.99
N LEU A 56 -18.82 4.06 -17.26
CA LEU A 56 -20.18 4.45 -17.67
C LEU A 56 -20.20 5.39 -18.87
N CYS A 57 -19.20 6.28 -18.97
CA CYS A 57 -19.09 7.25 -20.06
C CYS A 57 -18.25 6.72 -21.25
N GLU A 58 -17.79 5.46 -21.21
CA GLU A 58 -16.84 4.87 -22.17
C GLU A 58 -15.59 5.74 -22.42
N GLN A 59 -15.15 6.46 -21.38
CA GLN A 59 -13.99 7.34 -21.42
C GLN A 59 -12.76 6.63 -20.87
N ASN A 60 -12.02 5.96 -21.76
CA ASN A 60 -10.78 5.24 -21.43
C ASN A 60 -9.74 6.14 -20.73
N ALA A 61 -9.66 7.42 -21.10
CA ALA A 61 -8.77 8.39 -20.45
C ALA A 61 -9.13 8.61 -18.96
N LEU A 62 -10.43 8.62 -18.61
CA LEU A 62 -10.89 8.78 -17.24
C LEU A 62 -10.63 7.51 -16.41
N VAL A 63 -10.81 6.34 -17.03
CA VAL A 63 -10.49 5.03 -16.43
C VAL A 63 -8.99 4.92 -16.16
N GLY A 64 -8.15 5.24 -17.14
CA GLY A 64 -6.69 5.27 -16.98
C GLY A 64 -6.23 6.26 -15.92
N GLY A 65 -6.83 7.46 -15.87
CA GLY A 65 -6.60 8.45 -14.82
C GLY A 65 -6.96 7.96 -13.42
N GLY A 66 -8.10 7.28 -13.27
CA GLY A 66 -8.52 6.65 -12.02
C GLY A 66 -7.53 5.57 -11.55
N MET A 67 -7.06 4.72 -12.46
CA MET A 67 -6.03 3.71 -12.18
C MET A 67 -4.69 4.34 -11.79
N LEU A 68 -4.28 5.43 -12.44
CA LEU A 68 -3.06 6.17 -12.07
C LEU A 68 -3.15 6.77 -10.67
N LEU A 69 -4.29 7.35 -10.32
CA LEU A 69 -4.55 7.87 -8.97
C LEU A 69 -4.45 6.78 -7.91
N ILE A 70 -5.13 5.65 -8.12
CA ILE A 70 -5.10 4.51 -7.21
C ILE A 70 -3.69 3.92 -7.11
N GLY A 71 -3.02 3.71 -8.24
CA GLY A 71 -1.67 3.16 -8.27
C GLY A 71 -0.65 4.06 -7.56
N SER A 72 -0.77 5.39 -7.72
CA SER A 72 0.05 6.38 -7.00
C SER A 72 -0.17 6.28 -5.49
N ASP A 73 -1.44 6.25 -5.08
CA ASP A 73 -1.83 6.20 -3.67
C ASP A 73 -1.30 4.92 -2.98
N ILE A 74 -1.38 3.76 -3.65
CA ILE A 74 -0.80 2.49 -3.19
C ILE A 74 0.74 2.54 -3.10
N LEU A 75 1.40 3.25 -4.02
CA LEU A 75 2.85 3.41 -4.05
C LEU A 75 3.36 4.27 -2.88
N LEU A 76 2.68 5.39 -2.63
CA LEU A 76 2.95 6.30 -1.52
C LEU A 76 2.61 5.65 -0.17
N PHE A 77 1.46 5.00 -0.10
CA PHE A 77 0.89 4.41 1.10
C PHE A 77 0.57 2.93 0.88
N PRO A 78 1.57 2.03 0.98
CA PRO A 78 1.30 0.60 0.96
C PRO A 78 0.67 0.20 2.31
N LEU A 79 -0.63 0.49 2.47
CA LEU A 79 -1.47 0.01 3.58
C LEU A 79 -1.70 -1.49 3.39
N VAL A 80 -0.68 -2.25 3.75
CA VAL A 80 -0.74 -3.70 3.69
C VAL A 80 -1.50 -4.19 4.90
N THR A 81 -2.48 -5.06 4.67
CA THR A 81 -3.33 -5.59 5.74
C THR A 81 -2.49 -6.28 6.83
N PRO A 82 -2.91 -6.23 8.10
CA PRO A 82 -2.18 -6.87 9.20
C PRO A 82 -2.01 -8.38 8.98
N GLN A 83 -2.92 -9.02 8.23
CA GLN A 83 -2.82 -10.42 7.84
C GLN A 83 -1.61 -10.67 6.93
N THR A 84 -1.38 -9.83 5.91
CA THR A 84 -0.21 -9.94 5.04
C THR A 84 1.09 -9.57 5.76
N ILE A 85 1.04 -8.61 6.69
CA ILE A 85 2.20 -8.27 7.54
C ILE A 85 2.57 -9.45 8.45
N ALA A 86 1.59 -10.18 8.99
CA ALA A 86 1.85 -11.36 9.82
C ALA A 86 2.49 -12.51 9.03
N LEU A 87 2.11 -12.68 7.75
CA LEU A 87 2.63 -13.72 6.87
C LEU A 87 4.01 -13.39 6.28
N LEU A 88 4.20 -12.17 5.75
CA LEU A 88 5.43 -11.77 5.02
C LEU A 88 6.40 -10.91 5.84
N GLY A 89 5.95 -10.29 6.93
CA GLY A 89 6.68 -9.27 7.68
C GLY A 89 6.57 -7.87 7.05
N MET A 90 6.58 -6.81 7.87
CA MET A 90 6.25 -5.44 7.45
C MET A 90 7.08 -4.94 6.25
N ARG A 91 8.38 -5.25 6.21
CA ARG A 91 9.30 -4.77 5.17
C ARG A 91 9.12 -5.46 3.82
N ALA A 92 8.75 -6.74 3.81
CA ALA A 92 8.47 -7.47 2.57
C ALA A 92 7.05 -7.13 2.08
N ALA A 93 6.09 -7.09 3.00
CA ALA A 93 4.73 -6.62 2.76
C ALA A 93 4.71 -5.26 2.04
N ARG A 94 5.37 -4.22 2.58
CA ARG A 94 5.39 -2.90 1.91
C ARG A 94 6.05 -2.92 0.53
N ARG A 95 7.07 -3.75 0.32
CA ARG A 95 7.69 -3.90 -1.02
C ARG A 95 6.72 -4.52 -2.02
N ALA A 96 5.98 -5.53 -1.61
CA ALA A 96 4.94 -6.14 -2.44
C ALA A 96 3.82 -5.11 -2.75
N GLY A 97 3.38 -4.33 -1.76
CA GLY A 97 2.40 -3.26 -1.96
C GLY A 97 2.87 -2.23 -2.99
N ARG A 98 4.13 -1.77 -2.92
CA ARG A 98 4.68 -0.84 -3.92
C ARG A 98 4.78 -1.44 -5.32
N ALA A 99 5.15 -2.72 -5.42
CA ALA A 99 5.18 -3.40 -6.71
C ALA A 99 3.77 -3.50 -7.32
N LEU A 100 2.76 -3.78 -6.50
CA LEU A 100 1.35 -3.77 -6.94
C LEU A 100 0.91 -2.38 -7.40
N GLY A 101 1.26 -1.31 -6.66
CA GLY A 101 0.97 0.08 -7.05
C GLY A 101 1.60 0.45 -8.40
N ALA A 102 2.86 0.08 -8.60
CA ALA A 102 3.55 0.30 -9.87
C ALA A 102 2.90 -0.46 -11.03
N ALA A 103 2.50 -1.71 -10.81
CA ALA A 103 1.78 -2.50 -11.80
C ALA A 103 0.41 -1.89 -12.16
N THR A 104 -0.31 -1.35 -11.17
CA THR A 104 -1.60 -0.66 -11.42
C THR A 104 -1.42 0.62 -12.21
N MET A 105 -0.36 1.40 -11.94
CA MET A 105 -0.03 2.57 -12.75
C MET A 105 0.28 2.18 -14.20
N ALA A 106 1.10 1.14 -14.43
CA ALA A 106 1.42 0.68 -15.77
C ALA A 106 0.17 0.22 -16.54
N ALA A 107 -0.74 -0.50 -15.88
CA ALA A 107 -2.03 -0.88 -16.46
C ALA A 107 -2.92 0.34 -16.78
N GLY A 108 -2.93 1.34 -15.90
CA GLY A 108 -3.67 2.59 -16.12
C GLY A 108 -3.17 3.39 -17.33
N ILE A 109 -1.85 3.47 -17.51
CA ILE A 109 -1.24 4.11 -18.69
C ILE A 109 -1.62 3.35 -19.96
N TRP A 110 -1.57 2.01 -19.92
CA TRP A 110 -1.96 1.18 -21.04
C TRP A 110 -3.41 1.44 -21.44
N ILE A 111 -4.36 1.33 -20.50
CA ILE A 111 -5.80 1.51 -20.77
C ILE A 111 -6.16 2.95 -21.16
N GLY A 112 -5.46 3.94 -20.58
CA GLY A 112 -5.75 5.34 -20.82
C GLY A 112 -5.24 5.87 -22.17
N TRP A 113 -4.21 5.23 -22.74
CA TRP A 113 -3.49 5.72 -23.91
C TRP A 113 -3.53 4.79 -25.13
N PHE A 114 -3.75 3.49 -24.93
CA PHE A 114 -3.94 2.48 -25.98
C PHE A 114 -5.38 1.98 -25.99
#